data_AF-A0A942AYP8-F1
#
_entry.id   AF-A0A942AYP8-F1
#
_cell.length_a   1.000
_cell.length_b   1.000
_cell.length_c   1.000
_cell.angle_alpha   90.00
_cell.angle_beta   90.00
_cell.angle_gamma   90.00
#
_symmetry.space_group_name_H-M   'P 1'
#
loop_
_entity.id
_entity.type
_entity.pdbx_description
1 polymer ?
#
loop_
_entity_poly.entity_id
_entity_poly.type
_entity_poly.pdbx_seq_one_letter_code
_entity_poly.pdbx_strand_id
1 'polypeptide(L)'
;MIVITRKKIDEMVADKVQYNVKQITPLGYQKPVEFYSPKYELAKEKENGKPDLRTTLFWKPDVKLSDKGRADIDFYTADGYSTYSVVIEGVTADGKLIRTDGKIYME
;
A
#
# COMPACT_ATOMS: atom_id res chain seq x y z
N MET A 1 11.62 18.51 21.50
CA MET A 1 12.10 17.41 22.37
C MET A 1 11.03 16.35 22.39
N ILE A 2 11.33 15.13 21.94
CA ILE A 2 10.37 14.01 21.96
C ILE A 2 10.74 13.13 23.14
N VAL A 3 9.79 12.91 24.05
CA VAL A 3 9.97 12.05 25.23
C VAL A 3 9.05 10.84 25.07
N ILE A 4 9.64 9.64 25.09
CA ILE A 4 8.91 8.38 24.99
C ILE A 4 8.87 7.75 26.39
N THR A 5 7.67 7.52 26.92
CA THR A 5 7.46 6.85 28.21
C THR A 5 6.68 5.55 28.02
N ARG A 6 7.02 4.51 28.79
CA ARG A 6 6.32 3.23 28.80
C ARG A 6 5.35 3.21 30.00
N LYS A 7 4.04 3.10 29.76
CA LYS A 7 3.05 2.94 30.82
C LYS A 7 3.16 1.53 31.41
N LYS A 8 3.39 1.40 32.72
CA LYS A 8 3.17 0.15 33.47
C LYS A 8 1.66 -0.01 33.67
N ILE A 9 1.15 -1.22 33.50
CA ILE A 9 -0.28 -1.53 33.34
C ILE A 9 -1.11 -1.37 34.64
N ASP A 10 -0.50 -1.13 35.80
CA ASP A 10 -1.18 -1.20 37.10
C ASP A 10 -1.86 0.08 37.62
N GLU A 11 -1.91 1.17 36.87
CA GLU A 11 -2.65 2.36 37.32
C GLU A 11 -3.64 2.86 36.25
N MET A 12 -4.92 2.50 36.46
CA MET A 12 -6.08 3.13 35.81
C MET A 12 -6.32 4.50 36.43
N VAL A 13 -5.43 5.45 36.18
CA VAL A 13 -5.69 6.87 36.47
C VAL A 13 -6.66 7.40 35.41
N ALA A 14 -7.80 7.93 35.84
CA ALA A 14 -8.75 8.61 34.97
C ALA A 14 -8.04 9.70 34.14
N ASP A 15 -8.26 9.70 32.82
CA ASP A 15 -7.62 10.64 31.89
C ASP A 15 -7.97 12.09 32.26
N LYS A 16 -7.06 12.77 32.97
CA LYS A 16 -7.07 14.24 33.07
C LYS A 16 -6.69 14.79 31.71
N VAL A 17 -7.63 15.42 31.03
CA VAL A 17 -7.39 16.11 29.76
C VAL A 17 -6.34 17.21 29.98
N GLN A 18 -5.14 17.01 29.45
CA GLN A 18 -4.08 18.02 29.43
C GLN A 18 -4.06 18.70 28.06
N TYR A 19 -4.46 19.96 27.99
CA TYR A 19 -4.61 20.71 26.72
C TYR A 19 -3.32 20.83 25.90
N ASN A 20 -2.15 20.73 26.55
CA ASN A 20 -0.83 20.88 25.90
C ASN A 20 -0.10 19.54 25.66
N VAL A 21 -0.76 18.39 25.90
CA VAL A 21 -0.18 17.06 25.70
C VAL A 21 -1.10 16.23 24.81
N LYS A 22 -0.60 15.82 23.65
CA LYS A 22 -1.32 14.91 22.75
C LYS A 22 -0.76 13.50 22.89
N GLN A 23 -1.59 12.57 23.37
CA GLN A 23 -1.24 11.16 23.36
C GLN A 23 -1.37 10.62 21.93
N ILE A 24 -0.27 10.12 21.40
CA ILE A 24 -0.25 9.35 20.15
C ILE A 24 0.14 7.92 20.47
N THR A 25 -0.63 6.96 19.98
CA THR A 25 -0.30 5.54 20.10
C THR A 25 0.18 5.07 18.73
N PRO A 26 1.50 4.98 18.48
CA PRO A 26 1.98 4.46 17.21
C PRO A 26 1.55 3.00 17.08
N LEU A 27 1.25 2.56 15.85
CA LEU A 27 0.83 1.19 15.52
C LEU A 27 1.89 0.11 15.82
N GLY A 28 3.06 0.50 16.34
CA GLY A 28 4.18 -0.38 16.61
C GLY A 28 4.94 -0.75 15.33
N TYR A 29 5.87 -1.70 15.48
CA TYR A 29 6.61 -2.26 14.36
C TYR A 29 5.69 -3.19 13.55
N GLN A 30 5.48 -2.87 12.28
CA GLN A 30 4.78 -3.73 11.34
C GLN A 30 5.81 -4.35 10.39
N LYS A 31 5.78 -5.68 10.27
CA LYS A 31 6.55 -6.35 9.23
C LYS A 31 5.94 -5.99 7.87
N PRO A 32 6.75 -5.64 6.85
CA PRO A 32 6.24 -5.50 5.50
C PRO A 32 5.55 -6.80 5.09
N VAL A 33 4.31 -6.70 4.63
CA VAL A 33 3.59 -7.82 4.03
C VAL A 33 3.54 -7.57 2.54
N GLU A 34 3.87 -8.58 1.74
CA GLU A 34 3.73 -8.50 0.28
C GLU A 34 2.25 -8.35 -0.07
N PHE A 35 1.95 -7.49 -1.06
CA PHE A 35 0.59 -7.36 -1.54
C PHE A 35 0.13 -8.65 -2.21
N TYR A 36 -1.01 -9.18 -1.76
CA TYR A 36 -1.56 -10.42 -2.31
C TYR A 36 -2.11 -10.19 -3.72
N SER A 37 -1.44 -10.78 -4.72
CA SER A 37 -1.97 -10.93 -6.07
C SER A 37 -2.48 -12.37 -6.25
N PRO A 38 -3.79 -12.59 -6.47
CA PRO A 38 -4.34 -13.90 -6.79
C PRO A 38 -3.61 -14.53 -7.98
N LYS A 39 -3.48 -15.86 -7.97
CA LYS A 39 -2.95 -16.60 -9.11
C LYS A 39 -4.06 -16.82 -10.13
N TYR A 40 -4.24 -15.86 -11.04
CA TYR A 40 -5.28 -15.91 -12.08
C TYR A 40 -5.03 -16.94 -13.20
N GLU A 41 -3.85 -17.57 -13.23
CA GLU A 41 -3.47 -18.57 -14.24
C GLU A 41 -4.18 -19.92 -14.05
N LEU A 42 -4.73 -20.18 -12.86
CA LEU A 42 -5.41 -21.45 -12.57
C LEU A 42 -6.87 -21.34 -13.01
N ALA A 43 -7.29 -22.21 -13.93
CA ALA A 43 -8.68 -22.29 -14.40
C ALA A 43 -9.70 -22.42 -13.24
N LYS A 44 -9.32 -23.09 -12.15
CA LYS A 44 -10.13 -23.24 -10.93
C LYS A 44 -10.40 -21.91 -10.19
N GLU A 45 -9.48 -20.95 -10.25
CA GLU A 45 -9.66 -19.65 -9.60
C GLU A 45 -10.57 -18.73 -10.41
N LYS A 46 -10.53 -18.83 -11.75
CA LYS A 46 -11.51 -18.16 -12.64
C LYS A 46 -12.93 -18.69 -12.45
N GLU A 47 -13.07 -19.96 -12.07
CA GLU A 47 -14.36 -20.62 -11.86
C GLU A 47 -14.92 -20.42 -10.43
N ASN A 48 -14.18 -19.76 -9.54
CA ASN A 48 -14.54 -19.64 -8.12
C ASN A 48 -15.76 -18.69 -7.88
N GLY A 49 -16.33 -18.11 -8.94
CA GLY A 49 -17.63 -17.41 -8.93
C GLY A 49 -17.71 -16.18 -8.03
N LYS A 50 -16.63 -15.82 -7.33
CA LYS A 50 -16.55 -14.64 -6.48
C LYS A 50 -16.07 -13.47 -7.34
N PRO A 51 -16.87 -12.40 -7.45
CA PRO A 51 -16.46 -11.23 -8.22
C PRO A 51 -15.23 -10.57 -7.58
N ASP A 52 -14.25 -10.18 -8.39
CA ASP A 52 -13.11 -9.39 -7.93
C ASP A 52 -13.50 -7.92 -7.76
N LEU A 53 -13.66 -7.51 -6.50
CA LEU A 53 -14.06 -6.16 -6.10
C LEU A 53 -12.92 -5.35 -5.49
N ARG A 54 -11.66 -5.76 -5.70
CA ARG A 54 -10.51 -5.07 -5.10
C ARG A 54 -10.27 -3.73 -5.78
N THR A 55 -9.98 -2.72 -4.96
CA THR A 55 -9.65 -1.36 -5.42
C THR A 55 -8.19 -1.21 -5.83
N THR A 56 -7.31 -2.03 -5.26
CA THR A 56 -5.90 -2.13 -5.66
C THR A 56 -5.70 -3.47 -6.35
N LEU A 57 -5.25 -3.44 -7.60
CA LEU A 57 -5.03 -4.67 -8.39
C LEU A 57 -3.56 -5.09 -8.43
N PHE A 58 -2.65 -4.12 -8.30
CA PHE A 58 -1.22 -4.35 -8.36
C PHE A 58 -0.50 -3.38 -7.41
N TRP A 59 0.46 -3.91 -6.64
CA TRP A 59 1.36 -3.12 -5.82
C TRP A 59 2.72 -3.82 -5.77
N LYS A 60 3.77 -3.12 -6.22
CA LYS A 60 5.15 -3.61 -6.19
C LYS A 60 6.10 -2.47 -5.80
N PRO A 61 6.74 -2.54 -4.61
CA PRO A 61 7.57 -1.47 -4.10
C PRO A 61 9.00 -1.47 -4.67
N ASP A 62 9.42 -2.55 -5.33
CA ASP A 62 10.80 -2.79 -5.76
C ASP A 62 10.94 -2.94 -7.28
N VAL A 63 10.23 -2.11 -8.04
CA VAL A 63 10.32 -2.11 -9.51
C VAL A 63 11.73 -1.69 -9.94
N LYS A 64 12.47 -2.63 -10.55
CA LYS A 64 13.79 -2.36 -11.13
C LYS A 64 13.64 -1.97 -12.59
N LEU A 65 14.29 -0.87 -12.96
CA LEU A 65 14.41 -0.46 -14.34
C LEU A 65 15.49 -1.30 -15.02
N SER A 66 15.27 -1.64 -16.29
CA SER A 66 16.29 -2.18 -17.18
C SER A 66 17.40 -1.13 -17.45
N ASP A 67 18.51 -1.58 -18.04
CA ASP A 67 19.64 -0.70 -18.43
C ASP A 67 19.23 0.44 -19.40
N LYS A 68 18.05 0.30 -20.04
CA LYS A 68 17.46 1.32 -20.93
C LYS A 68 16.48 2.25 -20.21
N GLY A 69 16.36 2.17 -18.89
CA GLY A 69 15.44 2.98 -18.08
C GLY A 69 13.97 2.59 -18.21
N ARG A 70 13.66 1.37 -18.66
CA ARG A 70 12.27 0.88 -18.81
C ARG A 70 11.97 -0.24 -17.82
N ALA A 71 10.75 -0.27 -17.30
CA ALA A 71 10.19 -1.40 -16.59
C ALA A 71 8.83 -1.76 -17.21
N ASP A 72 8.65 -3.04 -17.49
CA ASP A 72 7.41 -3.61 -17.99
C ASP A 72 6.65 -4.23 -16.81
N ILE A 73 5.36 -3.93 -16.69
CA ILE A 73 4.50 -4.35 -15.58
C ILE A 73 3.21 -4.92 -16.16
N ASP A 74 2.98 -6.20 -15.88
CA ASP A 74 1.75 -6.90 -16.22
C ASP A 74 0.88 -7.07 -14.97
N PHE A 75 -0.41 -6.82 -15.11
CA PHE A 75 -1.39 -7.01 -14.05
C PHE A 75 -2.73 -7.49 -14.61
N TYR A 76 -3.53 -8.10 -13.75
CA TYR A 76 -4.88 -8.55 -14.09
C TYR A 76 -5.91 -7.54 -13.63
N THR A 77 -7.00 -7.48 -14.37
CA THR A 77 -8.06 -6.48 -14.20
C THR A 77 -9.18 -7.02 -13.31
N ALA A 78 -9.97 -6.13 -12.72
CA ALA A 78 -11.20 -6.52 -12.03
C ALA A 78 -12.26 -6.97 -13.05
N ASP A 79 -13.29 -7.69 -12.58
CA ASP A 79 -14.37 -8.19 -13.44
C ASP A 79 -15.28 -7.07 -13.99
N GLY A 80 -15.28 -5.89 -13.36
CA GLY A 80 -16.08 -4.75 -13.76
C GLY A 80 -15.35 -3.80 -14.71
N TYR A 81 -16.07 -3.31 -15.73
CA TYR A 81 -15.62 -2.18 -16.54
C TYR A 81 -15.42 -0.95 -15.66
N SER A 82 -14.18 -0.47 -15.55
CA SER A 82 -13.86 0.72 -14.77
C SER A 82 -12.63 1.44 -15.31
N THR A 83 -12.44 2.68 -14.87
CA THR A 83 -11.20 3.41 -15.12
C THR A 83 -10.21 3.09 -14.01
N TYR A 84 -9.02 2.64 -14.39
CA TYR A 84 -7.95 2.35 -13.45
C TYR A 84 -7.05 3.56 -13.26
N SER A 85 -6.60 3.79 -12.03
CA SER A 85 -5.58 4.78 -11.73
C SER A 85 -4.25 4.08 -11.50
N VAL A 86 -3.20 4.59 -12.14
CA VAL A 86 -1.83 4.12 -11.98
C VAL A 86 -1.07 5.19 -11.23
N VAL A 87 -0.39 4.81 -10.15
CA VAL A 87 0.47 5.71 -9.38
C VAL A 87 1.86 5.07 -9.30
N ILE A 88 2.86 5.78 -9.79
CA ILE A 88 4.26 5.36 -9.72
C ILE A 88 4.99 6.36 -8.83
N GLU A 89 5.62 5.84 -7.78
CA GLU A 89 6.45 6.61 -6.85
C GLU A 89 7.84 5.99 -6.80
N GLY A 90 8.86 6.82 -6.60
CA GLY A 90 10.23 6.35 -6.57
C GLY A 90 11.23 7.40 -6.12
N VAL A 91 12.50 6.99 -6.08
CA VAL A 91 13.63 7.86 -5.76
C VAL A 91 14.68 7.68 -6.84
N THR A 92 15.19 8.78 -7.38
CA THR A 92 16.29 8.76 -8.35
C THR A 92 17.63 8.48 -7.68
N ALA A 93 18.66 8.17 -8.46
CA ALA A 93 20.01 7.94 -7.94
C ALA A 93 20.60 9.15 -7.20
N ASP A 94 20.19 10.38 -7.57
CA ASP A 94 20.54 11.63 -6.89
C ASP A 94 19.63 11.97 -5.70
N GLY A 95 18.76 11.05 -5.27
CA GLY A 95 17.93 11.18 -4.07
C GLY A 95 16.67 12.03 -4.25
N LYS A 96 16.28 12.35 -5.49
CA LYS A 96 15.05 13.11 -5.74
C LYS A 96 13.84 12.19 -5.74
N LEU A 97 12.78 12.63 -5.05
CA LEU A 97 11.50 11.96 -5.05
C LEU A 97 10.79 12.19 -6.39
N ILE A 98 10.26 11.12 -6.96
CA ILE A 98 9.42 11.16 -8.16
C ILE A 98 8.04 10.57 -7.83
N ARG A 99 7.01 11.20 -8.41
CA ARG A 99 5.64 10.70 -8.40
C ARG A 99 4.98 11.03 -9.73
N THR A 100 4.29 10.07 -10.30
CA THR A 100 3.47 10.28 -11.50
C THR A 100 2.16 9.51 -11.36
N ASP A 101 1.08 10.13 -11.81
CA ASP A 101 -0.24 9.54 -11.91
C ASP A 101 -0.63 9.36 -13.38
N GLY A 102 -1.37 8.29 -13.65
CA GLY A 102 -1.91 7.96 -14.96
C GLY A 102 -3.28 7.31 -14.84
N LYS A 103 -4.03 7.29 -15.94
CA LYS A 103 -5.32 6.62 -16.02
C LYS A 103 -5.36 5.65 -17.20
N ILE A 104 -5.96 4.50 -16.98
CA ILE A 104 -6.23 3.51 -18.02
C ILE A 104 -7.75 3.40 -18.13
N TYR A 105 -8.26 3.66 -19.32
CA TYR A 105 -9.67 3.53 -19.66
C TYR A 105 -9.87 2.17 -20.33
N MET A 106 -10.78 1.35 -19.80
CA MET A 106 -11.28 0.21 -20.54
C MET A 106 -12.46 0.64 -21.39
N GLU A 107 -12.41 0.30 -22.67
CA GLU A 107 -13.53 0.37 -23.61
C GLU A 107 -14.26 -0.97 -23.68
#